data_AF-A0AAV9A1C7-F1
#
_entry.id   AF-A0AAV9A1C7-F1
#
_cell.length_a   1.000
_cell.length_b   1.000
_cell.length_c   1.000
_cell.angle_alpha   90.00
_cell.angle_beta   90.00
_cell.angle_gamma   90.00
#
_symmetry.space_group_name_H-M   'P 1'
#
loop_
_entity.id
_entity.type
_entity.pdbx_description
1 polymer ?
#
loop_
_entity_poly.entity_id
_entity_poly.type
_entity_poly.pdbx_seq_one_letter_code
_entity_poly.pdbx_strand_id
1 'polypeptide(L)'
;MTNAPVLLTLDCDMICNDPQALQRALCHLLDPNEEASPKIAFVQFPQRFRGVDKHDIYDNEFSSIFRINPIGLDGLGCTNHVGTGCFFRWRALHGPPSSVPMHTNSNCSERCGKMINSEAILRMVHDVASCDYEHGTKWGLEVRHQTLIVACN
;
A
#
# COMPACT_ATOMS: atom_id res chain seq x y z
N MET A 1 -10.09 -16.38 2.41
CA MET A 1 -9.70 -15.11 1.78
C MET A 1 -10.80 -14.09 1.99
N THR A 2 -10.46 -12.82 2.26
CA THR A 2 -11.42 -11.74 2.55
C THR A 2 -11.40 -10.71 1.40
N ASN A 3 -12.47 -9.92 1.26
CA ASN A 3 -12.54 -8.76 0.35
C ASN A 3 -12.48 -7.45 1.15
N ALA A 4 -11.65 -7.39 2.19
CA ALA A 4 -11.54 -6.21 3.04
C ALA A 4 -11.11 -4.98 2.20
N PRO A 5 -11.74 -3.80 2.41
CA PRO A 5 -11.42 -2.59 1.64
C PRO A 5 -10.08 -1.95 2.05
N VAL A 6 -9.52 -2.37 3.18
CA VAL A 6 -8.26 -1.89 3.75
C VAL A 6 -7.37 -3.10 4.07
N LEU A 7 -6.09 -2.98 3.76
CA LEU A 7 -5.05 -3.98 4.02
C LEU A 7 -3.98 -3.38 4.93
N LEU A 8 -3.55 -4.10 5.96
CA LEU A 8 -2.39 -3.74 6.79
C LEU A 8 -1.18 -4.56 6.36
N THR A 9 -0.06 -3.91 6.06
CA THR A 9 1.25 -4.57 5.98
C THR A 9 1.91 -4.54 7.36
N LEU A 10 2.32 -5.70 7.86
CA LEU A 10 3.00 -5.83 9.14
C LEU A 10 3.98 -7.00 9.09
N ASP A 11 5.26 -6.70 9.30
CA ASP A 11 6.32 -7.69 9.38
C ASP A 11 6.23 -8.50 10.68
N CYS A 12 6.80 -9.71 10.67
CA CYS A 12 6.68 -10.65 11.79
C CYS A 12 7.48 -10.25 13.04
N ASP A 13 8.42 -9.32 12.90
CA ASP A 13 9.23 -8.75 13.98
C ASP A 13 8.69 -7.40 14.48
N MET A 14 7.60 -6.91 13.89
CA MET A 14 6.97 -5.66 14.25
C MET A 14 5.69 -5.87 15.07
N ILE A 15 5.46 -4.98 16.03
CA ILE A 15 4.26 -4.99 16.86
C ILE A 15 3.59 -3.61 16.88
N CYS A 16 2.26 -3.62 16.81
CA CYS A 16 1.47 -2.40 16.97
C CYS A 16 1.40 -2.04 18.47
N ASN A 17 1.89 -0.85 18.81
CA ASN A 17 1.92 -0.36 20.20
C ASN A 17 0.80 0.65 20.52
N ASP A 18 0.01 1.07 19.51
CA ASP A 18 -1.15 1.94 19.68
C ASP A 18 -2.43 1.16 19.36
N PRO A 19 -3.27 0.83 20.36
CA PRO A 19 -4.53 0.13 20.11
C PRO A 19 -5.52 0.96 19.26
N GLN A 20 -5.30 2.26 19.11
CA GLN A 20 -6.10 3.14 18.26
C GLN A 20 -5.54 3.30 16.84
N ALA A 21 -4.44 2.62 16.49
CA ALA A 21 -3.80 2.77 15.17
C ALA A 21 -4.78 2.53 14.01
N LEU A 22 -5.60 1.48 14.10
CA LEU A 22 -6.63 1.20 13.10
C LEU A 22 -7.65 2.34 12.99
N GLN A 23 -8.15 2.83 14.12
CA GLN A 23 -9.13 3.92 14.14
C GLN A 23 -8.52 5.19 13.50
N ARG A 24 -7.30 5.55 13.87
CA ARG A 24 -6.58 6.70 13.30
C ARG A 24 -6.39 6.56 11.79
N ALA A 25 -5.98 5.38 11.32
CA ALA A 25 -5.83 5.11 9.89
C ALA A 25 -7.16 5.28 9.15
N LEU A 26 -8.24 4.74 9.72
CA LEU A 26 -9.58 4.85 9.14
C LEU A 26 -10.11 6.27 9.13
N CYS A 27 -9.78 7.13 10.11
CA CYS A 27 -10.15 8.53 10.08
C CYS A 27 -9.67 9.24 8.81
N HIS A 28 -8.47 8.90 8.30
CA HIS A 28 -7.96 9.45 7.05
C HIS A 28 -8.58 8.76 5.82
N LEU A 29 -8.63 7.42 5.82
CA LEU A 29 -9.11 6.63 4.67
C LEU A 29 -10.63 6.70 4.46
N LEU A 30 -11.39 7.11 5.47
CA LEU A 30 -12.85 7.24 5.43
C LEU A 30 -13.31 8.65 5.81
N ASP A 31 -12.43 9.65 5.67
CA ASP A 31 -12.78 11.05 5.88
C ASP A 31 -13.99 11.41 4.98
N PRO A 32 -15.08 11.97 5.52
CA PRO A 32 -16.24 12.42 4.74
C PRO A 32 -15.91 13.50 3.71
N ASN A 33 -14.72 14.10 3.77
CA ASN A 33 -14.24 14.98 2.72
C ASN A 33 -14.00 14.20 1.42
N GLU A 34 -15.01 14.24 0.55
CA GLU A 34 -15.06 13.60 -0.77
C GLU A 34 -13.94 14.07 -1.73
N GLU A 35 -13.29 15.21 -1.47
CA GLU A 35 -12.19 15.68 -2.31
C GLU A 35 -10.82 15.13 -1.89
N ALA A 36 -10.66 14.80 -0.60
CA ALA A 36 -9.38 14.41 -0.02
C ALA A 36 -9.28 12.90 0.19
N SER A 37 -10.29 12.28 0.82
CA SER A 37 -10.21 10.87 1.21
C SER A 37 -10.03 9.90 0.03
N PRO A 38 -10.73 10.06 -1.10
CA PRO A 38 -10.59 9.14 -2.23
C PRO A 38 -9.19 9.15 -2.86
N LYS A 39 -8.41 10.21 -2.64
CA LYS A 39 -7.03 10.36 -3.15
C LYS A 39 -6.00 9.68 -2.25
N ILE A 40 -6.34 9.37 -1.01
CA ILE A 40 -5.44 8.68 -0.08
C ILE A 40 -5.37 7.20 -0.46
N ALA A 41 -4.21 6.81 -0.99
CA ALA A 41 -3.90 5.42 -1.32
C ALA A 41 -3.54 4.59 -0.07
N PHE A 42 -2.84 5.20 0.89
CA PHE A 42 -2.43 4.53 2.12
C PHE A 42 -2.13 5.51 3.26
N VAL A 43 -2.06 4.99 4.48
CA VAL A 43 -1.62 5.71 5.68
C VAL A 43 -0.44 4.95 6.29
N GLN A 44 0.73 5.59 6.32
CA GLN A 44 1.96 5.03 6.86
C GLN A 44 2.17 5.47 8.31
N PHE A 45 2.34 4.51 9.22
CA PHE A 45 2.74 4.78 10.59
C PHE A 45 4.26 4.74 10.73
N PRO A 46 4.85 5.54 11.64
CA PRO A 46 6.29 5.52 11.87
C PRO A 46 6.73 4.19 12.50
N GLN A 47 7.83 3.65 12.00
CA GLN A 47 8.49 2.48 12.60
C GLN A 47 9.38 2.93 13.77
N ARG A 48 9.37 2.19 14.87
CA ARG A 48 10.20 2.48 16.05
C ARG A 48 10.84 1.20 16.55
N PHE A 49 12.17 1.16 16.48
CA PHE A 49 12.96 0.03 16.96
C PHE A 49 13.19 0.11 18.46
N ARG A 50 13.27 -1.05 19.10
CA ARG A 50 13.56 -1.18 20.54
C ARG A 50 15.05 -1.45 20.73
N GLY A 51 15.59 -1.01 21.86
CA GLY A 51 16.98 -1.29 22.22
C GLY A 51 18.03 -0.48 21.45
N VAL A 52 17.62 0.62 20.82
CA VAL A 52 18.56 1.56 20.18
C VAL A 52 19.45 2.21 21.24
N ASP A 53 20.76 2.22 21.01
CA ASP A 53 21.72 2.82 21.93
C ASP A 53 21.58 4.36 21.96
N LYS A 54 21.97 5.00 23.07
CA LYS A 54 21.97 6.46 23.16
C LYS A 54 23.02 7.12 22.26
N HIS A 55 24.08 6.39 21.93
CA HIS A 55 25.15 6.76 21.01
C HIS A 55 25.02 5.93 19.73
N ASP A 56 23.84 5.99 19.11
CA ASP A 56 23.53 5.26 17.87
C ASP A 56 24.30 5.82 16.67
N ILE A 57 25.60 5.55 16.60
CA ILE A 57 26.49 5.99 15.51
C ILE A 57 26.15 5.34 14.17
N TYR A 58 25.31 4.30 14.18
CA TYR A 58 24.90 3.56 12.99
C TYR A 58 23.51 3.96 12.47
N ASP A 59 22.82 4.89 13.16
CA ASP A 59 21.44 5.30 12.84
C ASP A 59 20.49 4.09 12.67
N ASN A 60 20.54 3.15 13.62
CA ASN A 60 19.62 2.01 13.68
C ASN A 60 18.18 2.43 13.93
N GLU A 61 17.93 3.64 14.46
CA GLU A 61 16.58 4.22 14.47
C GLU A 61 16.09 4.57 13.05
N PHE A 62 17.00 4.70 12.07
CA PHE A 62 16.74 5.18 10.72
C PHE A 62 15.95 6.50 10.74
N SER A 63 16.39 7.44 11.56
CA SER A 63 15.67 8.68 11.90
C SER A 63 15.30 9.49 10.66
N SER A 64 16.13 9.48 9.62
CA SER A 64 15.83 10.18 8.35
C SER A 64 14.57 9.63 7.70
N ILE A 65 14.46 8.31 7.52
CA ILE A 65 13.38 7.68 6.77
C ILE A 65 12.07 7.67 7.57
N PHE A 66 12.13 7.41 8.87
CA PHE A 66 10.93 7.21 9.68
C PHE A 66 10.42 8.45 10.42
N ARG A 67 11.26 9.49 10.58
CA ARG A 67 10.88 10.71 11.31
C ARG A 67 11.00 11.98 10.48
N ILE A 68 12.09 12.17 9.74
CA ILE A 68 12.35 13.43 9.04
C ILE A 68 11.61 13.48 7.70
N ASN A 69 11.78 12.46 6.86
CA ASN A 69 11.23 12.42 5.51
C ASN A 69 9.70 12.52 5.49
N PRO A 70 8.94 11.79 6.34
CA PRO A 70 7.48 11.88 6.32
C PRO A 70 6.98 13.29 6.62
N ILE A 71 7.61 14.01 7.57
CA ILE A 71 7.23 15.38 7.92
C ILE A 71 7.54 16.35 6.76
N GLY A 72 8.67 16.15 6.08
CA GLY A 72 9.03 16.96 4.92
C GLY A 72 8.12 16.72 3.71
N LEU A 73 7.82 15.45 3.43
CA LEU A 73 6.98 15.04 2.31
C LEU A 73 5.49 15.33 2.55
N ASP A 74 5.06 15.40 3.81
CA ASP A 74 3.70 15.82 4.17
C ASP A 74 3.38 17.22 3.61
N GLY A 75 4.38 18.12 3.55
CA GLY A 75 4.27 19.41 2.88
C GLY A 75 4.04 19.35 1.36
N LEU A 76 4.28 18.21 0.73
CA LEU A 76 3.97 17.91 -0.68
C LEU A 76 2.72 17.02 -0.83
N GLY A 77 2.03 16.73 0.26
CA GLY A 77 0.87 15.84 0.27
C GLY A 77 1.21 14.37 0.03
N CYS A 78 2.45 13.93 0.32
CA CYS A 78 2.88 12.56 0.11
C CYS A 78 3.67 12.01 1.30
N THR A 79 3.88 10.70 1.31
CA THR A 79 4.75 10.05 2.29
C THR A 79 5.37 8.80 1.69
N ASN A 80 6.45 8.33 2.29
CA ASN A 80 7.12 7.11 1.85
C ASN A 80 6.32 5.88 2.31
N HIS A 81 6.16 4.90 1.43
CA HIS A 81 5.87 3.55 1.88
C HIS A 81 7.17 2.83 2.19
N VAL A 82 7.27 2.22 3.36
CA VAL A 82 8.52 1.68 3.92
C VAL A 82 8.39 0.23 4.40
N GLY A 83 7.51 -0.54 3.75
CA GLY A 83 7.34 -1.98 3.97
C GLY A 83 6.27 -2.34 5.00
N THR A 84 6.43 -1.90 6.24
CA THR A 84 5.56 -2.32 7.38
C THR A 84 4.88 -1.15 8.08
N GLY A 85 3.79 -1.43 8.80
CA GLY A 85 3.00 -0.44 9.53
C GLY A 85 2.15 0.46 8.62
N CYS A 86 1.71 -0.05 7.47
CA CYS A 86 1.00 0.73 6.46
C CYS A 86 -0.41 0.19 6.22
N PHE A 87 -1.41 1.06 6.29
CA PHE A 87 -2.79 0.74 5.91
C PHE A 87 -3.07 1.19 4.48
N PHE A 88 -3.21 0.25 3.56
CA PHE A 88 -3.54 0.50 2.16
C PHE A 88 -5.03 0.46 1.91
N ARG A 89 -5.54 1.36 1.08
CA ARG A 89 -6.82 1.17 0.41
C ARG A 89 -6.65 0.07 -0.63
N TRP A 90 -7.38 -1.03 -0.46
CA TRP A 90 -7.26 -2.20 -1.35
C TRP A 90 -7.39 -1.82 -2.83
N ARG A 91 -8.33 -0.93 -3.15
CA ARG A 91 -8.55 -0.43 -4.52
C ARG A 91 -7.33 0.25 -5.13
N ALA A 92 -6.48 0.89 -4.35
CA ALA A 92 -5.28 1.58 -4.86
C ALA A 92 -4.24 0.59 -5.42
N LEU A 93 -4.29 -0.68 -5.03
CA LEU A 93 -3.41 -1.74 -5.52
C LEU A 93 -3.87 -2.37 -6.85
N HIS A 94 -5.10 -2.09 -7.29
CA HIS A 94 -5.68 -2.65 -8.53
C HIS A 94 -5.41 -1.82 -9.79
N GLY A 95 -4.53 -0.81 -9.70
CA GLY A 95 -4.21 0.09 -10.80
C GLY A 95 -5.24 1.21 -10.98
N PRO A 96 -5.13 2.00 -12.07
CA PRO A 96 -5.98 3.15 -12.32
C PRO A 96 -7.43 2.70 -12.45
N PRO A 97 -8.41 3.58 -12.16
CA PRO A 97 -9.81 3.23 -12.33
C PRO A 97 -10.04 2.78 -13.77
N SER A 98 -10.22 1.48 -13.98
CA SER A 98 -10.81 0.99 -15.21
C SER A 98 -12.17 1.69 -15.35
N SER A 99 -12.59 2.01 -16.57
CA SER A 99 -13.92 2.58 -16.86
C SER A 99 -15.10 1.72 -16.36
N VAL A 100 -14.81 0.56 -15.78
CA VAL A 100 -15.75 -0.33 -15.11
C VAL A 100 -15.81 0.04 -13.62
N PRO A 101 -16.98 0.47 -13.11
CA PRO A 101 -17.18 0.60 -11.67
C PRO A 101 -16.98 -0.78 -11.02
N MET A 102 -15.96 -0.92 -10.17
CA MET A 102 -15.94 -2.03 -9.23
C MET A 102 -17.14 -1.85 -8.30
N HIS A 103 -18.22 -2.57 -8.61
CA HIS A 103 -19.35 -2.71 -7.73
C HIS A 103 -18.84 -3.24 -6.38
N THR A 104 -19.14 -2.52 -5.31
CA THR A 104 -18.98 -2.92 -3.91
C THR A 104 -19.90 -4.08 -3.51
N ASN A 105 -20.30 -4.92 -4.47
CA ASN A 105 -21.17 -6.06 -4.19
C ASN A 105 -20.34 -7.15 -3.52
N SER A 106 -20.67 -7.37 -2.26
CA SER A 106 -20.14 -8.30 -1.27
C SER A 106 -20.17 -9.79 -1.64
N ASN A 107 -20.36 -10.16 -2.91
CA ASN A 107 -20.41 -11.56 -3.39
C ASN A 107 -19.35 -11.88 -4.46
N CYS A 108 -18.10 -11.42 -4.26
CA CYS A 108 -16.98 -11.77 -5.15
C CYS A 108 -16.37 -13.17 -4.93
N SER A 109 -16.82 -13.97 -3.95
CA SER A 109 -16.18 -15.27 -3.66
C SER A 109 -16.47 -16.33 -4.73
N GLU A 110 -17.69 -16.40 -5.28
CA GLU A 110 -18.08 -17.49 -6.20
C GLU A 110 -17.65 -17.28 -7.66
N ARG A 111 -17.51 -16.02 -8.10
CA ARG A 111 -17.07 -15.70 -9.47
C ARG A 111 -15.56 -15.75 -9.63
N CYS A 112 -14.79 -15.43 -8.58
CA CYS A 112 -13.33 -15.40 -8.63
C CYS A 112 -12.73 -16.81 -8.72
N GLY A 113 -13.26 -17.78 -7.96
CA GLY A 113 -12.73 -19.15 -7.92
C GLY A 113 -12.83 -19.93 -9.24
N LYS A 114 -13.85 -19.67 -10.06
CA LYS A 114 -14.02 -20.35 -11.37
C LYS A 114 -13.07 -19.81 -12.45
N MET A 115 -12.62 -18.55 -12.31
CA MET A 115 -11.73 -17.90 -13.28
C MET A 115 -10.27 -18.29 -13.06
N ILE A 116 -9.85 -18.54 -11.82
CA ILE A 116 -8.46 -18.84 -11.45
C ILE A 116 -7.98 -20.21 -11.98
N ASN A 117 -8.89 -21.19 -12.15
CA ASN A 117 -8.54 -22.55 -12.61
C ASN A 117 -8.46 -22.72 -14.14
N SER A 118 -8.53 -21.64 -14.91
CA SER A 118 -8.31 -21.73 -16.35
C SER A 118 -6.83 -21.96 -16.65
N GLU A 119 -6.53 -22.98 -17.45
CA GLU A 119 -5.15 -23.32 -17.86
C GLU A 119 -4.46 -22.16 -18.58
N ALA A 120 -5.21 -21.37 -19.35
CA ALA A 120 -4.70 -20.16 -19.99
C ALA A 120 -4.29 -19.08 -18.97
N ILE A 121 -5.05 -18.94 -17.87
CA ILE A 121 -4.74 -17.98 -16.80
C ILE A 121 -3.53 -18.46 -16.00
N LEU A 122 -3.46 -19.75 -15.66
CA LEU A 122 -2.31 -20.31 -14.95
C LEU A 122 -1.01 -20.17 -15.75
N ARG A 123 -1.05 -20.35 -17.08
CA ARG A 123 0.11 -20.14 -17.95
C ARG A 123 0.57 -18.67 -17.94
N MET A 124 -0.36 -17.73 -18.06
CA MET A 124 -0.04 -16.30 -17.95
C MET A 124 0.53 -15.95 -16.56
N VAL A 125 -0.03 -16.50 -15.48
CA VAL A 125 0.48 -16.30 -14.12
C VAL A 125 1.91 -16.81 -13.99
N HIS A 126 2.21 -17.98 -14.55
CA HIS A 126 3.57 -18.53 -14.54
C HIS A 126 4.56 -17.63 -15.32
N ASP A 127 4.14 -17.09 -16.45
CA ASP A 127 4.98 -16.20 -17.26
C ASP A 127 5.28 -14.88 -16.54
N VAL A 128 4.27 -14.25 -15.90
CA VAL A 128 4.48 -12.98 -15.15
C VAL A 128 5.21 -13.17 -13.83
N ALA A 129 5.15 -14.36 -13.23
CA ALA A 129 5.88 -14.70 -12.01
C ALA A 129 7.33 -15.13 -12.27
N SER A 130 7.74 -15.27 -13.54
CA SER A 130 9.11 -15.60 -13.92
C SER A 130 10.09 -14.48 -13.54
N CYS A 131 11.29 -14.84 -13.11
CA CYS A 131 12.36 -13.88 -12.82
C CYS A 131 12.82 -13.08 -14.05
N ASP A 132 12.53 -13.59 -15.24
CA ASP A 132 12.91 -12.95 -16.51
C ASP A 132 11.78 -12.09 -17.08
N TYR A 133 10.63 -11.99 -16.40
CA TYR A 133 9.47 -11.24 -16.91
C TYR A 133 9.78 -9.76 -17.16
N GLU A 134 10.65 -9.16 -16.35
CA GLU A 134 11.06 -7.76 -16.53
C GLU A 134 11.97 -7.56 -17.75
N HIS A 135 12.61 -8.63 -18.25
CA HIS A 135 13.57 -8.56 -19.33
C HIS A 135 12.87 -8.29 -20.67
N GLY A 136 13.08 -7.10 -21.23
CA GLY A 136 12.50 -6.70 -22.51
C GLY A 136 11.01 -6.34 -22.45
N THR A 137 10.40 -6.30 -21.26
CA THR A 137 9.04 -5.78 -21.08
C THR A 137 9.09 -4.31 -20.64
N LYS A 138 7.97 -3.60 -20.82
CA LYS A 138 7.80 -2.21 -20.36
C LYS A 138 7.23 -2.13 -18.94
N TRP A 139 7.10 -3.26 -18.25
CA TRP A 139 6.48 -3.36 -16.93
C TRP A 139 7.00 -2.31 -15.94
N GLY A 140 8.32 -2.22 -15.77
CA GLY A 140 8.94 -1.26 -14.86
C GLY A 140 8.78 0.23 -15.26
N LEU A 141 8.38 0.54 -16.50
CA LEU A 141 8.07 1.89 -16.97
C LEU A 141 6.58 2.22 -16.82
N GLU A 142 5.72 1.23 -17.03
CA GLU A 142 4.26 1.35 -16.90
C GLU A 142 3.84 1.48 -15.44
N VAL A 143 4.46 0.70 -14.54
CA VAL A 143 4.25 0.85 -13.08
C VAL A 143 4.74 2.21 -12.59
N ARG A 144 5.84 2.74 -13.16
CA ARG A 144 6.35 4.10 -12.83
C ARG A 144 5.43 5.22 -13.32
N HIS A 145 4.73 5.03 -14.45
CA HIS A 145 3.90 6.07 -15.06
C HIS A 145 2.53 6.29 -14.39
N GLN A 146 2.16 5.46 -13.41
CA GLN A 146 0.85 5.56 -12.75
C GLN A 146 0.89 6.08 -11.31
N THR A 147 2.08 6.33 -10.75
CA THR A 147 2.21 7.05 -9.48
C THR A 147 2.35 8.55 -9.73
N LEU A 148 1.40 9.12 -10.46
CA LEU A 148 1.04 10.54 -10.30
C LEU A 148 0.22 10.63 -9.02
N ILE A 149 0.90 10.64 -7.87
CA ILE A 149 0.31 11.18 -6.64
C ILE A 149 0.43 12.69 -6.78
N VAL A 150 -0.62 13.31 -7.31
CA VAL A 150 -0.82 14.76 -7.26
C VAL A 150 -1.96 15.06 -6.28
N ALA A 151 -1.63 15.92 -5.32
CA ALA A 151 -2.47 16.73 -4.43
C ALA A 151 -3.25 15.99 -3.32
N CYS A 152 -3.28 16.49 -2.08
CA CYS A 152 -3.27 17.89 -1.62
C CYS A 152 -2.22 18.15 -0.51
N ASN A 153 -1.66 19.35 -0.34
CA ASN A 153 -1.99 20.67 -0.96
C ASN A 153 -0.98 21.13 -2.00
#